data_AF-A0A250F4W9-F1
#
_entry.id   AF-A0A250F4W9-F1
#
_cell.length_a   1.000
_cell.length_b   1.000
_cell.length_c   1.000
_cell.angle_alpha   90.00
_cell.angle_beta   90.00
_cell.angle_gamma   90.00
#
_symmetry.space_group_name_H-M   'P 1'
#
loop_
_entity.id
_entity.type
_entity.pdbx_description
1 polymer ?
#
loop_
_entity_poly.entity_id
_entity_poly.type
_entity_poly.pdbx_seq_one_letter_code
_entity_poly.pdbx_strand_id
1 'polypeptide(L)'
;MKEDFLHYLWKYKKVPLNTVLTTGERLQILSFGEYNSLSGPDFQSAQLLIGEQQWAGNVEMHLKSSHWYVHGHESDPAYRNVILHVVWEHDIEVFDANNLPIPTLELQGLISPELLERYNTTVTSHYQFIPCEKEYTTIPAITLLSWNERLLVERLEEKATAVNELWKAANFDWEKVLFCMLLKSFGGTVNGEAFLQLGKHLDFSIIRKERSHPLHLEALLLGQAGLLPEETELSYPRELLQNYHYLQQKYNLSAPVIKIHFTGLRPQGFPTIRLSQLAQLYELNESLFSQILEVNDFKSIQKLFAVGVSEFWETHYTFTKASKKVKKPISATLITLIWINVFIPLKYAYYQSLGKDVSESLIEELKTMTAESNSIIAQYQQLGVSVTTAFDTQLLLQQYKHYCQSKRCLDCAIGISILGRK
;
A
#
# COMPACT_ATOMS: atom_id res chain seq x y z
N MET A 1 -10.15 21.77 -15.70
CA MET A 1 -9.14 22.19 -14.69
C MET A 1 -9.73 21.93 -13.32
N LYS A 2 -8.89 21.68 -12.32
CA LYS A 2 -9.28 21.53 -10.91
C LYS A 2 -8.43 22.47 -10.06
N GLU A 3 -8.86 22.76 -8.83
CA GLU A 3 -8.16 23.65 -7.89
C GLU A 3 -6.76 23.14 -7.51
N ASP A 4 -6.56 21.81 -7.54
CA ASP A 4 -5.25 21.19 -7.36
C ASP A 4 -4.15 21.76 -8.30
N PHE A 5 -4.52 22.25 -9.48
CA PHE A 5 -3.62 22.90 -10.40
C PHE A 5 -3.17 24.27 -9.89
N LEU A 6 -4.07 25.06 -9.29
CA LEU A 6 -3.74 26.35 -8.68
C LEU A 6 -2.80 26.12 -7.48
N HIS A 7 -3.09 25.09 -6.68
CA HIS A 7 -2.24 24.70 -5.55
C HIS A 7 -0.84 24.32 -6.04
N TYR A 8 -0.75 23.55 -7.14
CA TYR A 8 0.52 23.24 -7.80
C TYR A 8 1.25 24.50 -8.25
N LEU A 9 0.57 25.43 -8.93
CA LEU A 9 1.19 26.66 -9.42
C LEU A 9 1.76 27.50 -8.28
N TRP A 10 1.03 27.63 -7.18
CA TRP A 10 1.46 28.37 -6.01
C TRP A 10 2.60 27.65 -5.25
N LYS A 11 2.38 26.38 -4.87
CA LYS A 11 3.35 25.56 -4.11
C LYS A 11 4.70 25.45 -4.79
N TYR A 12 4.72 25.31 -6.12
CA TYR A 12 5.95 25.20 -6.92
C TYR A 12 6.40 26.51 -7.55
N LYS A 13 5.85 27.65 -7.09
CA LYS A 13 6.26 29.01 -7.47
C LYS A 13 6.26 29.22 -8.99
N LYS A 14 5.23 28.71 -9.66
CA LYS A 14 4.99 28.82 -11.11
C LYS A 14 4.09 30.03 -11.47
N VAL A 15 3.88 30.92 -10.52
CA VAL A 15 3.22 32.22 -10.72
C VAL A 15 4.27 33.35 -10.69
N PRO A 16 4.01 34.50 -11.32
CA PRO A 16 4.91 35.65 -11.25
C PRO A 16 5.09 36.14 -9.80
N LEU A 17 6.33 36.40 -9.38
CA LEU A 17 6.61 36.96 -8.04
C LEU A 17 6.15 38.42 -7.89
N ASN A 18 6.05 39.13 -9.02
CA ASN A 18 5.54 40.49 -9.10
C ASN A 18 4.46 40.52 -10.17
N THR A 19 3.27 41.01 -9.82
CA THR A 19 2.11 41.11 -10.71
C THR A 19 1.17 42.21 -10.23
N VAL A 20 -0.02 42.29 -10.79
CA VAL A 20 -1.11 43.16 -10.35
C VAL A 20 -2.31 42.33 -9.91
N LEU A 21 -3.04 42.85 -8.92
CA LEU A 21 -4.35 42.33 -8.51
C LEU A 21 -5.42 42.73 -9.53
N THR A 22 -6.62 42.15 -9.41
CA THR A 22 -7.79 42.52 -10.23
C THR A 22 -8.20 43.99 -10.05
N THR A 23 -7.84 44.61 -8.92
CA THR A 23 -8.02 46.05 -8.65
C THR A 23 -6.98 46.94 -9.35
N GLY A 24 -5.93 46.36 -9.93
CA GLY A 24 -4.78 47.06 -10.51
C GLY A 24 -3.65 47.38 -9.53
N GLU A 25 -3.83 47.10 -8.23
CA GLU A 25 -2.78 47.28 -7.23
C GLU A 25 -1.61 46.33 -7.46
N ARG A 26 -0.38 46.81 -7.19
CA ARG A 26 0.82 45.98 -7.33
C ARG A 26 0.86 44.92 -6.22
N LEU A 27 1.05 43.66 -6.61
CA LEU A 27 1.30 42.54 -5.72
C LEU A 27 2.76 42.07 -5.87
N GLN A 28 3.45 41.92 -4.74
CA GLN A 28 4.71 41.19 -4.66
C GLN A 28 4.59 40.06 -3.62
N ILE A 29 4.90 38.84 -4.04
CA ILE A 29 4.89 37.65 -3.18
C ILE A 29 6.26 37.54 -2.49
N LEU A 30 6.30 37.76 -1.18
CA LEU A 30 7.52 37.64 -0.36
C LEU A 30 7.69 36.20 0.15
N SER A 31 6.59 35.57 0.57
CA SER A 31 6.51 34.16 0.96
C SER A 31 5.18 33.57 0.51
N PHE A 32 5.23 32.37 -0.04
CA PHE A 32 4.05 31.62 -0.49
C PHE A 32 3.27 30.96 0.66
N GLY A 33 3.84 30.92 1.86
CA GLY A 33 3.26 30.19 2.98
C GLY A 33 3.44 28.66 2.86
N GLU A 34 2.79 27.94 3.76
CA GLU A 34 2.81 26.48 3.84
C GLU A 34 1.50 25.88 3.34
N TYR A 35 1.58 24.82 2.53
CA TYR A 35 0.40 24.14 2.00
C TYR A 35 -0.36 23.43 3.12
N ASN A 36 -1.64 23.75 3.27
CA ASN A 36 -2.53 23.15 4.25
C ASN A 36 -3.28 21.98 3.61
N SER A 37 -3.04 20.76 4.09
CA SER A 37 -3.80 19.57 3.67
C SER A 37 -4.95 19.22 4.62
N LEU A 38 -5.21 20.07 5.61
CA LEU A 38 -6.29 19.92 6.58
C LEU A 38 -7.40 20.94 6.26
N SER A 39 -8.39 21.06 7.14
CA SER A 39 -9.44 22.06 7.02
C SER A 39 -8.90 23.49 7.11
N GLY A 40 -9.63 24.44 6.51
CA GLY A 40 -9.29 25.86 6.50
C GLY A 40 -8.59 26.27 5.21
N PRO A 41 -7.94 27.45 5.18
CA PRO A 41 -7.41 27.99 3.93
C PRO A 41 -6.30 27.14 3.31
N ASP A 42 -6.18 27.18 1.97
CA ASP A 42 -5.26 26.33 1.21
C ASP A 42 -3.77 26.52 1.56
N PHE A 43 -3.35 27.76 1.85
CA PHE A 43 -2.00 28.06 2.31
C PHE A 43 -2.01 28.97 3.53
N GLN A 44 -1.14 28.67 4.49
CA GLN A 44 -1.04 29.39 5.75
C GLN A 44 0.25 30.22 5.82
N SER A 45 0.20 31.35 6.51
CA SER A 45 1.38 32.18 6.81
C SER A 45 2.16 32.67 5.58
N ALA A 46 1.46 32.98 4.49
CA ALA A 46 2.01 33.72 3.36
C ALA A 46 2.37 35.16 3.77
N GLN A 47 3.33 35.76 3.06
CA GLN A 47 3.74 37.15 3.25
C GLN A 47 3.72 37.86 1.90
N LEU A 48 2.97 38.97 1.83
CA LEU A 48 2.70 39.69 0.60
C LEU A 48 2.96 41.18 0.80
N LEU A 49 3.40 41.87 -0.25
CA LEU A 49 3.39 43.34 -0.32
C LEU A 49 2.33 43.73 -1.34
N ILE A 50 1.28 44.41 -0.89
CA ILE A 50 0.16 44.90 -1.72
C ILE A 50 0.19 46.42 -1.65
N GLY A 51 0.41 47.08 -2.79
CA GLY A 51 0.73 48.50 -2.82
C GLY A 51 2.02 48.78 -2.02
N GLU A 52 1.89 49.52 -0.93
CA GLU A 52 2.99 49.82 0.01
C GLU A 52 2.90 49.07 1.34
N GLN A 53 1.82 48.29 1.54
CA GLN A 53 1.54 47.61 2.81
C GLN A 53 1.98 46.14 2.76
N GLN A 54 2.74 45.72 3.78
CA GLN A 54 3.07 44.32 3.98
C GLN A 54 1.99 43.61 4.80
N TRP A 55 1.58 42.43 4.32
CA TRP A 55 0.56 41.56 4.90
C TRP A 55 1.16 40.20 5.26
N ALA A 56 0.67 39.61 6.34
CA ALA A 56 0.97 38.23 6.73
C ALA A 56 -0.34 37.52 7.08
N GLY A 57 -0.60 36.36 6.47
CA GLY A 57 -1.90 35.69 6.59
C GLY A 57 -2.03 34.52 5.63
N ASN A 58 -3.27 34.13 5.34
CA ASN A 58 -3.59 32.94 4.57
C ASN A 58 -3.91 33.26 3.12
N VAL A 59 -3.77 32.27 2.24
CA VAL A 59 -4.16 32.36 0.84
C VAL A 59 -5.18 31.28 0.57
N GLU A 60 -6.27 31.67 -0.10
CA GLU A 60 -7.34 30.78 -0.50
C GLU A 60 -7.44 30.72 -2.02
N MET A 61 -7.78 29.56 -2.58
CA MET A 61 -7.76 29.32 -4.03
C MET A 61 -9.06 28.73 -4.55
N HIS A 62 -9.51 29.26 -5.68
CA HIS A 62 -10.72 28.74 -6.33
C HIS A 62 -10.63 28.84 -7.85
N LEU A 63 -11.40 28.02 -8.58
CA LEU A 63 -11.48 28.23 -10.04
C LEU A 63 -12.15 29.55 -10.40
N LYS A 64 -13.17 29.96 -9.65
CA LYS A 64 -13.88 31.23 -9.84
C LYS A 64 -13.96 31.98 -8.53
N SER A 65 -13.91 33.32 -8.55
CA SER A 65 -14.04 34.08 -7.31
C SER A 65 -15.41 33.86 -6.64
N SER A 66 -16.47 33.65 -7.41
CA SER A 66 -17.80 33.31 -6.90
C SER A 66 -17.86 32.06 -6.01
N HIS A 67 -16.90 31.14 -6.13
CA HIS A 67 -16.86 29.93 -5.30
C HIS A 67 -16.64 30.24 -3.81
N TRP A 68 -16.09 31.41 -3.48
CA TRP A 68 -15.98 31.88 -2.09
C TRP A 68 -17.30 31.76 -1.32
N TYR A 69 -18.40 32.19 -1.95
CA TYR A 69 -19.74 32.13 -1.36
C TYR A 69 -20.40 30.76 -1.51
N VAL A 70 -20.05 30.01 -2.56
CA VAL A 70 -20.54 28.63 -2.75
C VAL A 70 -20.08 27.74 -1.60
N HIS A 71 -18.87 27.99 -1.10
CA HIS A 71 -18.29 27.25 0.02
C HIS A 71 -18.59 27.87 1.40
N GLY A 72 -19.26 29.03 1.46
CA GLY A 72 -19.66 29.68 2.71
C GLY A 72 -18.49 30.29 3.50
N HIS A 73 -17.38 30.60 2.83
CA HIS A 73 -16.17 31.10 3.48
C HIS A 73 -16.35 32.49 4.10
N GLU A 74 -17.31 33.28 3.62
CA GLU A 74 -17.63 34.60 4.18
C GLU A 74 -18.11 34.52 5.64
N SER A 75 -18.73 33.39 6.01
CA SER A 75 -19.31 33.16 7.33
C SER A 75 -18.41 32.31 8.24
N ASP A 76 -17.35 31.70 7.70
CA ASP A 76 -16.49 30.78 8.42
C ASP A 76 -15.31 31.50 9.11
N PRO A 77 -15.20 31.43 10.46
CA PRO A 77 -14.10 32.03 11.20
C PRO A 77 -12.70 31.59 10.76
N ALA A 78 -12.53 30.39 10.20
CA ALA A 78 -11.24 29.89 9.73
C ALA A 78 -10.65 30.72 8.56
N TYR A 79 -11.51 31.44 7.82
CA TYR A 79 -11.15 32.18 6.61
C TYR A 79 -10.96 33.69 6.86
N ARG A 80 -11.16 34.17 8.10
CA ARG A 80 -11.03 35.60 8.45
C ARG A 80 -9.64 36.19 8.21
N ASN A 81 -8.60 35.36 8.24
CA ASN A 81 -7.21 35.78 8.01
C ASN A 81 -6.75 35.52 6.56
N VAL A 82 -7.66 35.32 5.60
CA VAL A 82 -7.31 35.27 4.18
C VAL A 82 -6.93 36.67 3.71
N ILE A 83 -5.68 36.82 3.28
CA ILE A 83 -5.10 38.09 2.80
C ILE A 83 -5.00 38.16 1.28
N LEU A 84 -5.24 37.04 0.60
CA LEU A 84 -5.25 36.95 -0.86
C LEU A 84 -6.16 35.81 -1.30
N HIS A 85 -7.06 36.11 -2.24
CA HIS A 85 -7.83 35.12 -2.97
C HIS A 85 -7.20 34.91 -4.35
N VAL A 86 -6.68 33.71 -4.61
CA VAL A 86 -6.07 33.38 -5.90
C VAL A 86 -7.06 32.59 -6.73
N VAL A 87 -7.46 33.12 -7.87
CA VAL A 87 -8.48 32.50 -8.71
C VAL A 87 -7.96 32.21 -10.11
N TRP A 88 -8.53 31.19 -10.76
CA TRP A 88 -8.28 31.03 -12.18
C TRP A 88 -8.96 32.16 -12.96
N GLU A 89 -10.26 32.35 -12.75
CA GLU A 89 -11.10 33.38 -13.38
C GLU A 89 -11.72 34.28 -12.30
N HIS A 90 -11.62 35.59 -12.45
CA HIS A 90 -12.29 36.55 -11.57
C HIS A 90 -13.65 36.94 -12.17
N ASP A 91 -14.74 36.38 -11.63
CA ASP A 91 -16.10 36.59 -12.14
C ASP A 91 -16.93 37.57 -11.29
N ILE A 92 -16.71 37.61 -9.98
CA ILE A 92 -17.34 38.58 -9.05
C ILE A 92 -16.38 39.06 -7.97
N GLU A 93 -16.72 40.18 -7.33
CA GLU A 93 -16.02 40.68 -6.14
C GLU A 93 -16.40 39.89 -4.88
N VAL A 94 -15.41 39.58 -4.05
CA VAL A 94 -15.57 38.81 -2.81
C VAL A 94 -15.21 39.66 -1.60
N PHE A 95 -15.97 39.51 -0.51
CA PHE A 95 -15.81 40.31 0.69
C PHE A 95 -15.51 39.44 1.92
N ASP A 96 -14.72 39.98 2.84
CA ASP A 96 -14.43 39.38 4.14
C ASP A 96 -15.62 39.55 5.12
N ALA A 97 -15.46 39.01 6.33
CA ALA A 97 -16.47 39.14 7.39
C ALA A 97 -16.73 40.60 7.86
N ASN A 98 -15.86 41.55 7.49
CA ASN A 98 -16.02 42.98 7.76
C ASN A 98 -16.56 43.76 6.55
N ASN A 99 -16.98 43.05 5.49
CA ASN A 99 -17.47 43.62 4.24
C ASN A 99 -16.42 44.47 3.50
N LEU A 100 -15.14 44.12 3.66
CA LEU A 100 -14.03 44.68 2.88
C LEU A 100 -13.70 43.74 1.71
N PRO A 101 -13.40 44.27 0.51
CA PRO A 101 -13.05 43.45 -0.63
C PRO A 101 -11.74 42.71 -0.36
N ILE A 102 -11.73 41.40 -0.63
CA ILE A 102 -10.54 40.57 -0.45
C ILE A 102 -9.62 40.80 -1.66
N PRO A 103 -8.33 41.14 -1.44
CA PRO A 103 -7.35 41.24 -2.52
C PRO A 103 -7.36 39.98 -3.39
N THR A 104 -7.61 40.14 -4.69
CA THR A 104 -7.80 38.99 -5.59
C THR A 104 -6.76 38.98 -6.71
N LEU A 105 -6.10 37.84 -6.90
CA LEU A 105 -5.16 37.57 -7.98
C LEU A 105 -5.81 36.61 -8.98
N GLU A 106 -6.02 37.08 -10.22
CA GLU A 106 -6.44 36.24 -11.33
C GLU A 106 -5.23 35.61 -12.03
N LEU A 107 -5.22 34.29 -12.20
CA LEU A 107 -4.13 33.56 -12.86
C LEU A 107 -4.35 33.36 -14.36
N GLN A 108 -5.59 33.44 -14.84
CA GLN A 108 -5.87 33.35 -16.28
C GLN A 108 -5.11 34.44 -17.03
N GLY A 109 -4.32 34.03 -18.03
CA GLY A 109 -3.45 34.94 -18.79
C GLY A 109 -2.08 35.24 -18.16
N LEU A 110 -1.85 34.90 -16.88
CA LEU A 110 -0.53 35.01 -16.24
C LEU A 110 0.31 33.73 -16.37
N ILE A 111 -0.33 32.60 -16.63
CA ILE A 111 0.32 31.30 -16.76
C ILE A 111 0.71 31.03 -18.21
N SER A 112 1.92 30.53 -18.42
CA SER A 112 2.44 30.27 -19.76
C SER A 112 1.58 29.24 -20.53
N PRO A 113 1.29 29.47 -21.82
CA PRO A 113 0.54 28.52 -22.65
C PRO A 113 1.17 27.13 -22.67
N GLU A 114 2.50 27.03 -22.65
CA GLU A 114 3.24 25.78 -22.68
C GLU A 114 3.02 24.96 -21.40
N LEU A 115 2.97 25.62 -20.23
CA LEU A 115 2.67 24.94 -18.96
C LEU A 115 1.23 24.41 -18.96
N LEU A 116 0.27 25.19 -19.49
CA LEU A 116 -1.12 24.76 -19.63
C LEU A 116 -1.25 23.58 -20.60
N GLU A 117 -0.55 23.62 -21.72
CA GLU A 117 -0.50 22.51 -22.68
C GLU A 117 0.06 21.23 -22.04
N ARG A 118 1.16 21.33 -21.28
CA ARG A 118 1.71 20.18 -20.52
C ARG A 118 0.74 19.68 -19.46
N TYR A 119 0.10 20.57 -18.70
CA TYR A 119 -0.93 20.15 -17.74
C TYR A 119 -2.06 19.38 -18.43
N ASN A 120 -2.56 19.91 -19.55
CA ASN A 120 -3.63 19.27 -20.29
C ASN A 120 -3.20 17.92 -20.87
N THR A 121 -2.00 17.83 -21.45
CA THR A 121 -1.49 16.63 -22.12
C THR A 121 -0.99 15.55 -21.16
N THR A 122 -0.47 15.90 -19.99
CA THR A 122 0.07 14.93 -19.02
C THR A 122 -0.95 14.56 -17.92
N VAL A 123 -1.73 15.52 -17.41
CA VAL A 123 -2.61 15.32 -16.25
C VAL A 123 -4.05 15.06 -16.68
N THR A 124 -4.59 15.85 -17.60
CA THR A 124 -6.02 15.77 -17.96
C THR A 124 -6.31 14.75 -19.05
N SER A 125 -5.33 14.48 -19.92
CA SER A 125 -5.50 13.62 -21.08
C SER A 125 -5.88 12.18 -20.72
N HIS A 126 -6.42 11.49 -21.72
CA HIS A 126 -6.60 10.05 -21.66
C HIS A 126 -5.25 9.34 -21.79
N TYR A 127 -5.03 8.31 -20.97
CA TYR A 127 -3.86 7.44 -21.01
C TYR A 127 -4.31 5.99 -21.09
N GLN A 128 -3.44 5.11 -21.59
CA GLN A 128 -3.73 3.68 -21.69
C GLN A 128 -3.40 2.92 -20.38
N PHE A 129 -2.25 3.22 -19.79
CA PHE A 129 -1.76 2.57 -18.58
C PHE A 129 -1.49 3.54 -17.42
N ILE A 130 -0.65 4.57 -17.64
CA ILE A 130 -0.35 5.60 -16.63
C ILE A 130 -0.30 7.01 -17.28
N PRO A 131 -0.64 8.08 -16.54
CA PRO A 131 -0.68 9.44 -17.11
C PRO A 131 0.62 9.88 -17.81
N CYS A 132 1.78 9.50 -17.25
CA CYS A 132 3.09 9.88 -17.76
C CYS A 132 3.69 8.90 -18.77
N GLU A 133 2.92 7.94 -19.30
CA GLU A 133 3.44 6.83 -20.13
C GLU A 133 4.27 7.28 -21.33
N LYS A 134 3.91 8.40 -21.97
CA LYS A 134 4.60 8.95 -23.15
C LYS A 134 5.95 9.61 -22.82
N GLU A 135 6.13 10.04 -21.57
CA GLU A 135 7.29 10.80 -21.13
C GLU A 135 8.11 10.05 -20.06
N TYR A 136 7.72 8.83 -19.69
CA TYR A 136 8.31 8.14 -18.55
C TYR A 136 9.84 7.97 -18.67
N THR A 137 10.34 7.63 -19.86
CA THR A 137 11.78 7.43 -20.10
C THR A 137 12.59 8.72 -20.11
N THR A 138 11.94 9.87 -20.13
CA THR A 138 12.60 11.19 -20.15
C THR A 138 12.84 11.75 -18.75
N ILE A 139 12.35 11.08 -17.70
CA ILE A 139 12.43 11.55 -16.31
C ILE A 139 13.89 11.52 -15.84
N PRO A 140 14.41 12.60 -15.22
CA PRO A 140 15.76 12.61 -14.67
C PRO A 140 15.97 11.49 -13.64
N ALA A 141 17.10 10.78 -13.71
CA ALA A 141 17.41 9.69 -12.79
C ALA A 141 17.37 10.11 -11.31
N ILE A 142 17.82 11.34 -10.98
CA ILE A 142 17.77 11.87 -9.62
C ILE A 142 16.34 12.04 -9.07
N THR A 143 15.38 12.39 -9.94
CA THR A 143 13.96 12.46 -9.59
C THR A 143 13.44 11.07 -9.26
N LEU A 144 13.79 10.06 -10.07
CA LEU A 144 13.39 8.68 -9.82
C LEU A 144 14.00 8.13 -8.53
N LEU A 145 15.30 8.35 -8.28
CA LEU A 145 15.98 7.87 -7.08
C LEU A 145 15.30 8.38 -5.79
N SER A 146 15.14 9.70 -5.66
CA SER A 146 14.51 10.31 -4.48
C SER A 146 13.03 9.93 -4.32
N TRP A 147 12.31 9.80 -5.43
CA TRP A 147 10.91 9.39 -5.41
C TRP A 147 10.72 7.93 -4.99
N ASN A 148 11.58 7.05 -5.50
CA ASN A 148 11.53 5.62 -5.23
C ASN A 148 11.76 5.30 -3.75
N GLU A 149 12.71 5.96 -3.10
CA GLU A 149 12.95 5.81 -1.66
C GLU A 149 11.73 6.23 -0.83
N ARG A 150 11.15 7.40 -1.15
CA ARG A 150 9.93 7.88 -0.49
C ARG A 150 8.76 6.91 -0.67
N LEU A 151 8.53 6.43 -1.89
CA LEU A 151 7.44 5.48 -2.18
C LEU A 151 7.59 4.17 -1.38
N LEU A 152 8.81 3.71 -1.18
CA LEU A 152 9.04 2.48 -0.45
C LEU A 152 8.80 2.67 1.05
N VAL A 153 9.23 3.79 1.64
CA VAL A 153 8.88 4.13 3.03
C VAL A 153 7.36 4.25 3.20
N GLU A 154 6.68 4.98 2.31
CA GLU A 154 5.22 5.09 2.31
C GLU A 154 4.55 3.71 2.25
N ARG A 155 5.07 2.81 1.42
CA ARG A 155 4.59 1.43 1.34
C ARG A 155 4.82 0.65 2.63
N LEU A 156 6.01 0.76 3.23
CA LEU A 156 6.33 0.09 4.49
C LEU A 156 5.39 0.57 5.61
N GLU A 157 5.10 1.88 5.69
CA GLU A 157 4.16 2.48 6.64
C GLU A 157 2.72 2.00 6.43
N GLU A 158 2.23 1.97 5.19
CA GLU A 158 0.90 1.42 4.85
C GLU A 158 0.80 -0.05 5.29
N LYS A 159 1.82 -0.85 4.99
CA LYS A 159 1.85 -2.26 5.35
C LYS A 159 1.97 -2.49 6.86
N ALA A 160 2.81 -1.72 7.55
CA ALA A 160 2.93 -1.76 9.00
C ALA A 160 1.61 -1.41 9.68
N THR A 161 0.82 -0.47 9.15
CA THR A 161 -0.50 -0.14 9.70
C THR A 161 -1.38 -1.39 9.79
N ALA A 162 -1.48 -2.17 8.71
CA ALA A 162 -2.23 -3.42 8.71
C ALA A 162 -1.64 -4.49 9.65
N VAL A 163 -0.31 -4.55 9.79
CA VAL A 163 0.35 -5.45 10.74
C VAL A 163 0.05 -5.04 12.19
N ASN A 164 0.08 -3.75 12.48
CA ASN A 164 -0.19 -3.19 13.81
C ASN A 164 -1.64 -3.43 14.24
N GLU A 165 -2.60 -3.31 13.31
CA GLU A 165 -4.00 -3.68 13.56
C GLU A 165 -4.13 -5.17 13.90
N LEU A 166 -3.46 -6.04 13.14
CA LEU A 166 -3.45 -7.48 13.40
C LEU A 166 -2.75 -7.81 14.73
N TRP A 167 -1.68 -7.11 15.08
CA TRP A 167 -0.96 -7.27 16.35
C TRP A 167 -1.83 -6.90 17.56
N LYS A 168 -2.58 -5.80 17.49
CA LYS A 168 -3.59 -5.45 18.50
C LYS A 168 -4.66 -6.53 18.61
N ALA A 169 -5.20 -7.00 17.48
CA ALA A 169 -6.20 -8.08 17.45
C ALA A 169 -5.66 -9.43 17.94
N ALA A 170 -4.34 -9.63 17.85
CA ALA A 170 -3.63 -10.82 18.33
C ALA A 170 -3.24 -10.74 19.81
N ASN A 171 -3.78 -9.78 20.57
CA ASN A 171 -3.39 -9.53 21.97
C ASN A 171 -1.88 -9.36 22.14
N PHE A 172 -1.25 -8.65 21.20
CA PHE A 172 0.18 -8.35 21.17
C PHE A 172 1.11 -9.58 21.01
N ASP A 173 0.59 -10.71 20.54
CA ASP A 173 1.37 -11.93 20.25
C ASP A 173 1.91 -11.90 18.80
N TRP A 174 3.21 -11.69 18.63
CA TRP A 174 3.87 -11.64 17.32
C TRP A 174 3.90 -12.98 16.58
N GLU A 175 3.89 -14.11 17.29
CA GLU A 175 3.80 -15.42 16.64
C GLU A 175 2.41 -15.63 16.03
N LYS A 176 1.36 -15.19 16.73
CA LYS A 176 0.00 -15.17 16.22
C LYS A 176 -0.14 -14.27 14.98
N VAL A 177 0.52 -13.11 14.97
CA VAL A 177 0.56 -12.22 13.80
C VAL A 177 1.21 -12.92 12.62
N LEU A 178 2.41 -13.48 12.81
CA LEU A 178 3.13 -14.23 11.77
C LEU A 178 2.27 -15.38 11.22
N PHE A 179 1.64 -16.16 12.09
CA PHE A 179 0.76 -17.27 11.72
C PHE A 179 -0.40 -16.82 10.82
N CYS A 180 -1.08 -15.74 11.20
CA CYS A 180 -2.18 -15.19 10.42
C CYS A 180 -1.70 -14.67 9.04
N MET A 181 -0.56 -13.99 8.99
CA MET A 181 0.00 -13.47 7.75
C MET A 181 0.51 -14.59 6.82
N LEU A 182 1.12 -15.64 7.38
CA LEU A 182 1.51 -16.83 6.62
C LEU A 182 0.28 -17.55 6.06
N LEU A 183 -0.74 -17.80 6.87
CA LEU A 183 -2.01 -18.35 6.38
C LEU A 183 -2.56 -17.53 5.21
N LYS A 184 -2.65 -16.21 5.35
CA LYS A 184 -3.08 -15.32 4.26
C LYS A 184 -2.24 -15.50 2.99
N SER A 185 -0.91 -15.55 3.12
CA SER A 185 -0.01 -15.71 1.99
C SER A 185 -0.13 -17.10 1.33
N PHE A 186 -0.32 -18.15 2.11
CA PHE A 186 -0.53 -19.51 1.60
C PHE A 186 -1.87 -19.69 0.89
N GLY A 187 -2.90 -18.94 1.30
CA GLY A 187 -4.19 -18.88 0.61
C GLY A 187 -4.13 -18.15 -0.74
N GLY A 188 -3.09 -17.36 -1.00
CA GLY A 188 -2.88 -16.62 -2.24
C GLY A 188 -4.01 -15.63 -2.54
N THR A 189 -4.22 -15.30 -3.80
CA THR A 189 -5.26 -14.34 -4.23
C THR A 189 -6.68 -14.89 -4.07
N VAL A 190 -6.86 -16.21 -4.14
CA VAL A 190 -8.20 -16.85 -4.13
C VAL A 190 -8.70 -17.10 -2.71
N ASN A 191 -7.86 -17.65 -1.83
CA ASN A 191 -8.25 -18.06 -0.47
C ASN A 191 -7.53 -17.25 0.62
N GLY A 192 -6.78 -16.20 0.28
CA GLY A 192 -5.98 -15.46 1.25
C GLY A 192 -6.82 -14.88 2.40
N GLU A 193 -7.97 -14.28 2.11
CA GLU A 193 -8.84 -13.78 3.18
C GLU A 193 -9.49 -14.90 3.99
N ALA A 194 -9.92 -15.97 3.32
CA ALA A 194 -10.46 -17.16 3.99
C ALA A 194 -9.44 -17.79 4.97
N PHE A 195 -8.18 -17.92 4.55
CA PHE A 195 -7.10 -18.43 5.40
C PHE A 195 -6.72 -17.43 6.50
N LEU A 196 -6.77 -16.12 6.25
CA LEU A 196 -6.60 -15.12 7.31
C LEU A 196 -7.67 -15.27 8.40
N GLN A 197 -8.93 -15.45 8.01
CA GLN A 197 -10.03 -15.66 8.95
C GLN A 197 -9.80 -16.94 9.76
N LEU A 198 -9.43 -18.06 9.10
CA LEU A 198 -9.03 -19.28 9.80
C LEU A 198 -7.96 -19.00 10.86
N GLY A 199 -6.93 -18.25 10.49
CA GLY A 199 -5.86 -17.83 11.37
C GLY A 199 -6.35 -17.03 12.56
N LYS A 200 -7.22 -16.04 12.34
CA LYS A 200 -7.79 -15.17 13.39
C LYS A 200 -8.59 -15.96 14.43
N HIS A 201 -9.40 -16.93 14.02
CA HIS A 201 -10.25 -17.72 14.91
C HIS A 201 -9.50 -18.72 15.80
N LEU A 202 -8.26 -19.07 15.46
CA LEU A 202 -7.46 -20.04 16.21
C LEU A 202 -6.55 -19.38 17.25
N ASP A 203 -6.71 -19.67 18.54
CA ASP A 203 -5.70 -19.27 19.52
C ASP A 203 -4.34 -19.91 19.17
N PHE A 204 -3.30 -19.09 19.04
CA PHE A 204 -1.96 -19.56 18.71
C PHE A 204 -1.36 -20.44 19.83
N SER A 205 -1.86 -20.35 21.06
CA SER A 205 -1.48 -21.26 22.14
C SER A 205 -1.79 -22.72 21.80
N ILE A 206 -2.80 -22.99 20.97
CA ILE A 206 -3.16 -24.34 20.51
C ILE A 206 -2.08 -24.86 19.55
N ILE A 207 -1.66 -24.03 18.58
CA ILE A 207 -0.58 -24.38 17.65
C ILE A 207 0.69 -24.76 18.43
N ARG A 208 1.04 -23.97 19.44
CA ARG A 208 2.20 -24.25 20.31
C ARG A 208 2.10 -25.57 21.06
N LYS A 209 0.92 -25.90 21.61
CA LYS A 209 0.69 -27.13 22.38
C LYS A 209 0.66 -28.38 21.51
N GLU A 210 0.14 -28.27 20.30
CA GLU A 210 -0.15 -29.42 19.44
C GLU A 210 0.94 -29.72 18.41
N ARG A 211 1.93 -28.82 18.21
CA ARG A 211 2.99 -29.00 17.21
C ARG A 211 3.84 -30.28 17.38
N SER A 212 3.97 -30.78 18.61
CA SER A 212 4.78 -31.97 18.90
C SER A 212 4.02 -33.28 18.68
N HIS A 213 2.73 -33.20 18.38
CA HIS A 213 1.88 -34.36 18.15
C HIS A 213 1.70 -34.58 16.64
N PRO A 214 2.10 -35.74 16.10
CA PRO A 214 1.97 -36.03 14.67
C PRO A 214 0.54 -35.79 14.18
N LEU A 215 0.41 -35.16 13.01
CA LEU A 215 -0.86 -34.90 12.32
C LEU A 215 -1.82 -33.94 13.02
N HIS A 216 -1.57 -33.50 14.25
CA HIS A 216 -2.51 -32.65 14.98
C HIS A 216 -2.66 -31.27 14.32
N LEU A 217 -1.57 -30.63 13.90
CA LEU A 217 -1.67 -29.34 13.23
C LEU A 217 -2.35 -29.47 11.87
N GLU A 218 -2.08 -30.54 11.13
CA GLU A 218 -2.72 -30.77 9.85
C GLU A 218 -4.22 -31.04 10.01
N ALA A 219 -4.61 -31.88 10.98
CA ALA A 219 -6.00 -32.16 11.33
C ALA A 219 -6.73 -30.88 11.75
N LEU A 220 -6.10 -30.06 12.60
CA LEU A 220 -6.65 -28.80 13.07
C LEU A 220 -6.92 -27.83 11.91
N LEU A 221 -5.93 -27.61 11.05
CA LEU A 221 -6.04 -26.65 9.95
C LEU A 221 -7.03 -27.11 8.89
N LEU A 222 -7.00 -28.38 8.49
CA LEU A 222 -7.93 -28.92 7.50
C LEU A 222 -9.36 -29.02 8.04
N GLY A 223 -9.52 -29.40 9.31
CA GLY A 223 -10.82 -29.49 9.97
C GLY A 223 -11.50 -28.13 10.14
N GLN A 224 -10.75 -27.13 10.63
CA GLN A 224 -11.26 -25.76 10.76
C GLN A 224 -11.51 -25.08 9.41
N ALA A 225 -10.84 -25.53 8.35
CA ALA A 225 -11.13 -25.10 6.98
C ALA A 225 -12.33 -25.82 6.35
N GLY A 226 -12.95 -26.78 7.05
CA GLY A 226 -14.07 -27.58 6.54
C GLY A 226 -13.68 -28.49 5.37
N LEU A 227 -12.42 -28.93 5.31
CA LEU A 227 -11.89 -29.72 4.19
C LEU A 227 -11.81 -31.22 4.47
N LEU A 228 -11.97 -31.65 5.72
CA LEU A 228 -11.95 -33.07 6.07
C LEU A 228 -13.26 -33.73 5.59
N PRO A 229 -13.19 -34.90 4.92
CA PRO A 229 -14.39 -35.62 4.51
C PRO A 229 -15.11 -36.20 5.72
N GLU A 230 -16.43 -36.16 5.74
CA GLU A 230 -17.25 -36.74 6.82
C GLU A 230 -17.17 -38.28 6.82
N GLU A 231 -17.08 -38.89 5.64
CA GLU A 231 -16.96 -40.34 5.47
C GLU A 231 -15.80 -40.68 4.53
N THR A 232 -15.02 -41.69 4.90
CA THR A 232 -13.90 -42.18 4.09
C THR A 232 -13.47 -43.60 4.48
N GLU A 233 -13.10 -44.38 3.47
CA GLU A 233 -12.49 -45.70 3.65
C GLU A 233 -10.96 -45.65 3.81
N LEU A 234 -10.37 -44.50 3.52
CA LEU A 234 -8.93 -44.30 3.63
C LEU A 234 -8.52 -44.12 5.10
N SER A 235 -7.44 -44.77 5.52
CA SER A 235 -6.96 -44.67 6.92
C SER A 235 -6.54 -43.25 7.29
N TYR A 236 -5.80 -42.58 6.41
CA TYR A 236 -5.22 -41.27 6.68
C TYR A 236 -6.27 -40.16 6.95
N PRO A 237 -7.28 -39.94 6.10
CA PRO A 237 -8.28 -38.89 6.35
C PRO A 237 -9.17 -39.24 7.56
N ARG A 238 -9.38 -40.53 7.84
CA ARG A 238 -10.10 -41.00 9.04
C ARG A 238 -9.34 -40.65 10.32
N GLU A 239 -8.02 -40.82 10.33
CA GLU A 239 -7.16 -40.43 11.44
C GLU A 239 -7.15 -38.91 11.65
N LEU A 240 -7.06 -38.12 10.57
CA LEU A 240 -7.17 -36.67 10.65
C LEU A 240 -8.52 -36.22 11.23
N LEU A 241 -9.63 -36.85 10.81
CA LEU A 241 -10.95 -36.53 11.32
C LEU A 241 -11.08 -36.85 12.83
N GLN A 242 -10.56 -37.99 13.27
CA GLN A 242 -10.53 -38.37 14.68
C GLN A 242 -9.72 -37.38 15.52
N ASN A 243 -8.52 -37.02 15.05
CA ASN A 243 -7.67 -36.03 15.72
C ASN A 243 -8.35 -34.65 15.76
N TYR A 244 -9.00 -34.24 14.67
CA TYR A 244 -9.74 -32.98 14.65
C TYR A 244 -10.88 -32.97 15.67
N HIS A 245 -11.69 -34.02 15.74
CA HIS A 245 -12.77 -34.10 16.75
C HIS A 245 -12.22 -34.10 18.19
N TYR A 246 -11.10 -34.78 18.44
CA TYR A 246 -10.42 -34.72 19.73
C TYR A 246 -9.99 -33.29 20.06
N LEU A 247 -9.33 -32.58 19.13
CA LEU A 247 -8.89 -31.19 19.32
C LEU A 247 -10.08 -30.23 19.48
N GLN A 248 -11.15 -30.46 18.73
CA GLN A 248 -12.38 -29.71 18.81
C GLN A 248 -12.99 -29.78 20.22
N GLN A 249 -13.05 -30.98 20.80
CA GLN A 249 -13.52 -31.18 22.17
C GLN A 249 -12.54 -30.60 23.20
N LYS A 250 -11.23 -30.89 23.06
CA LYS A 250 -10.17 -30.47 23.99
C LYS A 250 -10.10 -28.95 24.15
N TYR A 251 -10.29 -28.21 23.06
CA TYR A 251 -10.15 -26.75 23.01
C TYR A 251 -11.48 -26.00 22.81
N ASN A 252 -12.61 -26.71 22.83
CA ASN A 252 -13.94 -26.15 22.57
C ASN A 252 -13.99 -25.32 21.27
N LEU A 253 -13.47 -25.90 20.18
CA LEU A 253 -13.37 -25.21 18.90
C LEU A 253 -14.72 -25.15 18.20
N SER A 254 -15.13 -23.94 17.79
CA SER A 254 -16.21 -23.75 16.82
C SER A 254 -15.63 -23.71 15.41
N ALA A 255 -16.17 -24.54 14.52
CA ALA A 255 -15.81 -24.48 13.10
C ALA A 255 -16.29 -23.15 12.50
N PRO A 256 -15.40 -22.28 11.99
CA PRO A 256 -15.81 -21.04 11.37
C PRO A 256 -16.48 -21.35 10.03
N VAL A 257 -17.53 -20.61 9.67
CA VAL A 257 -18.19 -20.74 8.36
C VAL A 257 -17.33 -20.05 7.30
N ILE A 258 -16.30 -20.75 6.83
CA ILE A 258 -15.34 -20.25 5.83
C ILE A 258 -15.49 -21.05 4.55
N LYS A 259 -15.74 -20.35 3.44
CA LYS A 259 -15.80 -20.99 2.12
C LYS A 259 -14.41 -21.08 1.51
N ILE A 260 -13.93 -22.29 1.31
CA ILE A 260 -12.66 -22.58 0.64
C ILE A 260 -12.91 -22.93 -0.83
N HIS A 261 -12.13 -22.33 -1.72
CA HIS A 261 -12.26 -22.49 -3.16
C HIS A 261 -11.10 -23.27 -3.77
N PHE A 262 -11.41 -24.28 -4.60
CA PHE A 262 -10.44 -25.01 -5.43
C PHE A 262 -10.42 -24.53 -6.89
N THR A 263 -11.51 -23.90 -7.33
CA THR A 263 -11.69 -23.42 -8.72
C THR A 263 -10.67 -22.34 -9.07
N GLY A 264 -10.06 -22.45 -10.25
CA GLY A 264 -9.03 -21.50 -10.72
C GLY A 264 -7.62 -21.76 -10.18
N LEU A 265 -7.44 -22.77 -9.33
CA LEU A 265 -6.13 -23.16 -8.79
C LEU A 265 -5.51 -24.30 -9.60
N ARG A 266 -4.18 -24.29 -9.68
CA ARG A 266 -3.41 -25.48 -10.11
C ARG A 266 -3.29 -26.44 -8.92
N PRO A 267 -3.16 -27.76 -9.14
CA PRO A 267 -3.13 -28.74 -8.06
C PRO A 267 -2.10 -28.46 -6.95
N GLN A 268 -0.90 -27.98 -7.28
CA GLN A 268 0.13 -27.62 -6.29
C GLN A 268 -0.25 -26.44 -5.39
N GLY A 269 -1.21 -25.61 -5.82
CA GLY A 269 -1.73 -24.48 -5.06
C GLY A 269 -3.03 -24.79 -4.33
N PHE A 270 -3.49 -26.05 -4.32
CA PHE A 270 -4.73 -26.42 -3.65
C PHE A 270 -4.67 -26.17 -2.14
N PRO A 271 -5.79 -25.76 -1.52
CA PRO A 271 -5.89 -25.50 -0.08
C PRO A 271 -5.38 -26.64 0.81
N THR A 272 -5.68 -27.88 0.44
CA THR A 272 -5.19 -29.11 1.11
C THR A 272 -3.66 -29.17 1.16
N ILE A 273 -3.01 -28.92 0.02
CA ILE A 273 -1.55 -28.89 -0.09
C ILE A 273 -0.96 -27.73 0.72
N ARG A 274 -1.57 -26.55 0.62
CA ARG A 274 -1.09 -25.34 1.32
C ARG A 274 -1.18 -25.46 2.83
N LEU A 275 -2.30 -25.98 3.36
CA LEU A 275 -2.49 -26.16 4.79
C LEU A 275 -1.60 -27.29 5.33
N SER A 276 -1.40 -28.38 4.57
CA SER A 276 -0.42 -29.42 4.93
C SER A 276 1.00 -28.86 5.01
N GLN A 277 1.43 -28.09 4.00
CA GLN A 277 2.75 -27.44 4.03
C GLN A 277 2.93 -26.53 5.24
N LEU A 278 1.91 -25.75 5.58
CA LEU A 278 1.96 -24.85 6.72
C LEU A 278 1.95 -25.60 8.05
N ALA A 279 1.20 -26.70 8.17
CA ALA A 279 1.24 -27.58 9.33
C ALA A 279 2.66 -28.11 9.54
N GLN A 280 3.28 -28.71 8.51
CA GLN A 280 4.65 -29.22 8.60
C GLN A 280 5.67 -28.13 8.95
N LEU A 281 5.47 -26.89 8.48
CA LEU A 281 6.34 -25.77 8.84
C LEU A 281 6.33 -25.50 10.35
N TYR A 282 5.16 -25.48 10.97
CA TYR A 282 5.01 -25.21 12.40
C TYR A 282 5.30 -26.43 13.28
N GLU A 283 5.14 -27.65 12.77
CA GLU A 283 5.57 -28.88 13.47
C GLU A 283 7.10 -28.94 13.58
N LEU A 284 7.82 -28.55 12.53
CA LEU A 284 9.29 -28.67 12.46
C LEU A 284 10.06 -27.49 13.05
N ASN A 285 9.40 -26.36 13.29
CA ASN A 285 10.06 -25.13 13.74
C ASN A 285 9.46 -24.58 15.01
N GLU A 286 10.29 -24.42 16.02
CA GLU A 286 9.92 -23.75 17.26
C GLU A 286 10.24 -22.26 17.21
N SER A 287 9.36 -21.40 17.74
CA SER A 287 9.61 -19.96 17.82
C SER A 287 9.94 -19.33 16.46
N LEU A 288 9.12 -19.65 15.45
CA LEU A 288 9.35 -19.28 14.05
C LEU A 288 9.50 -17.76 13.90
N PHE A 289 8.77 -16.96 14.68
CA PHE A 289 8.91 -15.51 14.64
C PHE A 289 10.32 -15.04 14.96
N SER A 290 10.92 -15.54 16.04
CA SER A 290 12.29 -15.17 16.42
C SER A 290 13.30 -15.58 15.33
N GLN A 291 13.13 -16.76 14.74
CA GLN A 291 13.99 -17.20 13.64
C GLN A 291 13.87 -16.28 12.41
N ILE A 292 12.66 -15.82 12.08
CA ILE A 292 12.44 -14.87 10.97
C ILE A 292 13.09 -13.52 11.21
N LEU A 293 13.16 -13.04 12.46
CA LEU A 293 13.82 -11.79 12.79
C LEU A 293 15.34 -11.84 12.62
N GLU A 294 15.95 -13.02 12.77
CA GLU A 294 17.39 -13.24 12.66
C GLU A 294 17.86 -13.53 11.23
N VAL A 295 16.94 -13.96 10.35
CA VAL A 295 17.26 -14.33 8.98
C VAL A 295 17.33 -13.09 8.08
N ASN A 296 18.52 -12.87 7.50
CA ASN A 296 18.83 -11.70 6.65
C ASN A 296 19.15 -12.05 5.20
N ASP A 297 19.09 -13.33 4.83
CA ASP A 297 19.40 -13.79 3.47
C ASP A 297 18.42 -14.86 2.96
N PHE A 298 18.25 -14.88 1.64
CA PHE A 298 17.27 -15.74 0.99
C PHE A 298 17.62 -17.25 1.12
N LYS A 299 18.89 -17.62 1.28
CA LYS A 299 19.28 -19.04 1.39
C LYS A 299 18.91 -19.60 2.76
N SER A 300 19.11 -18.82 3.81
CA SER A 300 18.73 -19.18 5.18
C SER A 300 17.22 -19.39 5.30
N ILE A 301 16.40 -18.55 4.67
CA ILE A 301 14.95 -18.78 4.66
C ILE A 301 14.52 -19.98 3.85
N GLN A 302 15.17 -20.24 2.71
CA GLN A 302 14.89 -21.44 1.94
C GLN A 302 15.15 -22.70 2.76
N LYS A 303 16.17 -22.68 3.62
CA LYS A 303 16.44 -23.77 4.55
C LYS A 303 15.36 -23.87 5.65
N LEU A 304 14.94 -22.75 6.22
CA LEU A 304 13.88 -22.71 7.23
C LEU A 304 12.53 -23.22 6.69
N PHE A 305 12.24 -22.90 5.42
CA PHE A 305 11.03 -23.30 4.70
C PHE A 305 11.23 -24.58 3.87
N ALA A 306 12.31 -25.35 4.09
CA ALA A 306 12.59 -26.61 3.40
C ALA A 306 11.69 -27.75 3.90
N VAL A 307 10.39 -27.50 3.92
CA VAL A 307 9.34 -28.43 4.34
C VAL A 307 8.48 -28.84 3.15
N GLY A 308 7.90 -30.03 3.26
CA GLY A 308 7.00 -30.60 2.27
C GLY A 308 5.60 -30.74 2.82
N VAL A 309 4.89 -31.72 2.28
CA VAL A 309 3.60 -32.20 2.78
C VAL A 309 3.80 -33.54 3.50
N SER A 310 2.81 -33.99 4.25
CA SER A 310 2.79 -35.36 4.78
C SER A 310 2.75 -36.41 3.65
N GLU A 311 3.08 -37.67 3.96
CA GLU A 311 3.24 -38.73 2.96
C GLU A 311 1.99 -38.95 2.09
N PHE A 312 0.79 -38.88 2.67
CA PHE A 312 -0.47 -39.04 1.94
C PHE A 312 -0.59 -38.08 0.77
N TRP A 313 -0.20 -36.82 1.00
CA TRP A 313 -0.25 -35.78 -0.01
C TRP A 313 0.83 -35.92 -1.06
N GLU A 314 1.83 -36.81 -0.95
CA GLU A 314 2.77 -37.07 -2.05
C GLU A 314 2.08 -37.75 -3.23
N THR A 315 1.04 -38.54 -2.97
CA THR A 315 0.23 -39.22 -3.99
C THR A 315 -1.15 -38.60 -4.18
N HIS A 316 -1.53 -37.57 -3.42
CA HIS A 316 -2.84 -36.93 -3.52
C HIS A 316 -2.74 -35.41 -3.66
N TYR A 317 -3.77 -34.80 -4.25
CA TYR A 317 -4.01 -33.35 -4.20
C TYR A 317 -5.33 -33.02 -3.49
N THR A 318 -6.24 -33.98 -3.43
CA THR A 318 -7.52 -33.93 -2.73
C THR A 318 -7.73 -35.29 -2.08
N PHE A 319 -8.68 -35.41 -1.14
CA PHE A 319 -8.95 -36.69 -0.48
C PHE A 319 -9.57 -37.77 -1.37
N THR A 320 -10.04 -37.42 -2.57
CA THR A 320 -10.83 -38.32 -3.42
C THR A 320 -10.05 -38.97 -4.56
N LYS A 321 -8.95 -38.36 -5.00
CA LYS A 321 -8.23 -38.79 -6.22
C LYS A 321 -6.74 -38.95 -6.00
N ALA A 322 -6.27 -40.17 -6.22
CA ALA A 322 -4.84 -40.49 -6.30
C ALA A 322 -4.19 -39.92 -7.56
N SER A 323 -2.89 -39.68 -7.46
CA SER A 323 -2.01 -39.12 -8.49
C SER A 323 -0.64 -39.79 -8.39
N LYS A 324 0.23 -39.52 -9.37
CA LYS A 324 1.61 -40.02 -9.33
C LYS A 324 2.33 -39.45 -8.10
N LYS A 325 3.14 -40.27 -7.42
CA LYS A 325 3.92 -39.86 -6.27
C LYS A 325 4.89 -38.75 -6.68
N VAL A 326 4.74 -37.56 -6.11
CA VAL A 326 5.57 -36.38 -6.36
C VAL A 326 5.70 -35.59 -5.07
N LYS A 327 6.93 -35.19 -4.73
CA LYS A 327 7.21 -34.27 -3.62
C LYS A 327 6.56 -32.91 -3.88
N LYS A 328 6.00 -32.30 -2.83
CA LYS A 328 5.31 -31.01 -2.91
C LYS A 328 5.96 -30.01 -1.93
N PRO A 329 7.20 -29.57 -2.19
CA PRO A 329 7.87 -28.59 -1.33
C PRO A 329 7.21 -27.22 -1.45
N ILE A 330 7.47 -26.35 -0.46
CA ILE A 330 7.20 -24.92 -0.62
C ILE A 330 8.12 -24.38 -1.73
N SER A 331 7.55 -23.80 -2.79
CA SER A 331 8.33 -23.34 -3.93
C SER A 331 9.12 -22.07 -3.61
N ALA A 332 10.28 -21.89 -4.25
CA ALA A 332 11.07 -20.67 -4.12
C ALA A 332 10.24 -19.40 -4.42
N THR A 333 9.37 -19.44 -5.44
CA THR A 333 8.46 -18.34 -5.77
C THR A 333 7.50 -18.00 -4.61
N LEU A 334 6.95 -19.00 -3.92
CA LEU A 334 6.11 -18.74 -2.76
C LEU A 334 6.93 -18.15 -1.60
N ILE A 335 8.14 -18.65 -1.37
CA ILE A 335 9.04 -18.10 -0.34
C ILE A 335 9.38 -16.64 -0.64
N THR A 336 9.68 -16.29 -1.89
CA THR A 336 9.88 -14.90 -2.33
C THR A 336 8.65 -14.03 -2.03
N LEU A 337 7.44 -14.51 -2.37
CA LEU A 337 6.20 -13.78 -2.10
C LEU A 337 5.94 -13.58 -0.60
N ILE A 338 6.19 -14.62 0.21
CA ILE A 338 6.09 -14.55 1.67
C ILE A 338 7.10 -13.53 2.21
N TRP A 339 8.34 -13.58 1.75
CA TRP A 339 9.37 -12.66 2.20
C TRP A 339 8.98 -11.20 1.97
N ILE A 340 8.55 -10.87 0.75
CA ILE A 340 8.14 -9.51 0.38
C ILE A 340 6.86 -9.07 1.12
N ASN A 341 5.85 -9.93 1.20
CA ASN A 341 4.52 -9.53 1.69
C ASN A 341 4.25 -9.84 3.16
N VAL A 342 5.08 -10.67 3.79
CA VAL A 342 4.96 -11.08 5.19
C VAL A 342 6.17 -10.57 5.97
N PHE A 343 7.38 -11.01 5.65
CA PHE A 343 8.54 -10.77 6.53
C PHE A 343 8.99 -9.32 6.52
N ILE A 344 9.09 -8.68 5.35
CA ILE A 344 9.48 -7.27 5.27
C ILE A 344 8.52 -6.37 6.07
N PRO A 345 7.18 -6.40 5.86
CA PRO A 345 6.23 -5.66 6.70
C PRO A 345 6.26 -6.01 8.17
N LEU A 346 6.42 -7.29 8.51
CA LEU A 346 6.43 -7.78 9.88
C LEU A 346 7.67 -7.28 10.65
N LYS A 347 8.85 -7.41 10.04
CA LYS A 347 10.11 -6.86 10.58
C LYS A 347 9.98 -5.35 10.78
N TYR A 348 9.47 -4.63 9.78
CA TYR A 348 9.29 -3.19 9.85
C TYR A 348 8.39 -2.78 11.02
N ALA A 349 7.20 -3.37 11.14
CA ALA A 349 6.27 -3.09 12.24
C ALA A 349 6.84 -3.47 13.61
N TYR A 350 7.53 -4.61 13.72
CA TYR A 350 8.16 -5.05 14.96
C TYR A 350 9.23 -4.07 15.43
N TYR A 351 10.17 -3.69 14.56
CA TYR A 351 11.24 -2.75 14.93
C TYR A 351 10.72 -1.33 15.19
N GLN A 352 9.70 -0.90 14.44
CA GLN A 352 9.01 0.36 14.71
C GLN A 352 8.38 0.37 16.12
N SER A 353 7.79 -0.75 16.58
CA SER A 353 7.25 -0.87 17.94
C SER A 353 8.31 -0.74 19.04
N LEU A 354 9.59 -0.96 18.70
CA LEU A 354 10.75 -0.78 19.57
C LEU A 354 11.41 0.60 19.43
N GLY A 355 10.84 1.50 18.60
CA GLY A 355 11.43 2.80 18.30
C GLY A 355 12.70 2.73 17.44
N LYS A 356 12.89 1.63 16.69
CA LYS A 356 14.05 1.44 15.80
C LYS A 356 13.63 1.60 14.33
N ASP A 357 14.35 2.45 13.61
CA ASP A 357 14.20 2.56 12.16
C ASP A 357 15.11 1.52 11.48
N VAL A 358 14.49 0.65 10.69
CA VAL A 358 15.17 -0.39 9.88
C VAL A 358 14.85 -0.25 8.40
N SER A 359 14.26 0.88 7.99
CA SER A 359 13.80 1.10 6.61
C SER A 359 14.91 0.83 5.61
N GLU A 360 16.07 1.48 5.77
CA GLU A 360 17.22 1.33 4.87
C GLU A 360 17.68 -0.14 4.73
N SER A 361 17.78 -0.88 5.84
CA SER A 361 18.15 -2.30 5.83
C SER A 361 17.14 -3.15 5.03
N LEU A 362 15.84 -2.89 5.19
CA LEU A 362 14.80 -3.63 4.47
C LEU A 362 14.76 -3.27 2.99
N ILE A 363 15.08 -2.01 2.65
CA ILE A 363 15.24 -1.55 1.27
C ILE A 363 16.39 -2.32 0.59
N GLU A 364 17.54 -2.44 1.25
CA GLU A 364 18.68 -3.22 0.74
C GLU A 364 18.32 -4.71 0.60
N GLU A 365 17.59 -5.28 1.55
CA GLU A 365 17.09 -6.66 1.47
C GLU A 365 16.26 -6.87 0.18
N LEU A 366 15.31 -5.96 -0.12
CA LEU A 366 14.49 -6.01 -1.34
C LEU A 366 15.29 -5.85 -2.65
N LYS A 367 16.38 -5.09 -2.64
CA LYS A 367 17.27 -4.93 -3.81
C LYS A 367 18.03 -6.21 -4.16
N THR A 368 18.24 -7.11 -3.20
CA THR A 368 18.92 -8.40 -3.45
C THR A 368 17.99 -9.47 -4.03
N MET A 369 16.68 -9.24 -3.97
CA MET A 369 15.67 -10.21 -4.41
C MET A 369 15.28 -10.00 -5.87
N THR A 370 14.94 -11.08 -6.57
CA THR A 370 14.45 -11.02 -7.95
C THR A 370 13.09 -10.34 -8.05
N ALA A 371 12.90 -9.54 -9.11
CA ALA A 371 11.61 -8.94 -9.44
C ALA A 371 10.46 -9.96 -9.50
N GLU A 372 9.31 -9.57 -8.95
CA GLU A 372 8.05 -10.26 -9.15
C GLU A 372 7.54 -10.10 -10.59
N SER A 373 6.72 -11.05 -11.04
CA SER A 373 6.07 -10.99 -12.36
C SER A 373 4.56 -10.82 -12.18
N ASN A 374 4.02 -9.73 -12.72
CA ASN A 374 2.58 -9.50 -12.83
C ASN A 374 2.28 -8.57 -14.02
N SER A 375 0.99 -8.42 -14.35
CA SER A 375 0.54 -7.65 -15.52
C SER A 375 0.84 -6.15 -15.44
N ILE A 376 0.93 -5.56 -14.24
CA ILE A 376 1.28 -4.15 -14.05
C ILE A 376 2.77 -3.96 -14.34
N ILE A 377 3.62 -4.85 -13.81
CA ILE A 377 5.06 -4.83 -14.06
C ILE A 377 5.36 -5.06 -15.55
N ALA A 378 4.65 -5.98 -16.20
CA ALA A 378 4.79 -6.19 -17.64
C ALA A 378 4.49 -4.92 -18.45
N GLN A 379 3.48 -4.13 -18.07
CA GLN A 379 3.17 -2.86 -18.72
C GLN A 379 4.26 -1.80 -18.47
N TYR A 380 4.82 -1.69 -17.27
CA TYR A 380 5.98 -0.81 -17.03
C TYR A 380 7.21 -1.21 -17.85
N GLN A 381 7.48 -2.52 -17.99
CA GLN A 381 8.56 -3.01 -18.84
C GLN A 381 8.34 -2.65 -20.33
N GLN A 382 7.09 -2.68 -20.81
CA GLN A 382 6.73 -2.21 -22.16
C GLN A 382 6.98 -0.71 -22.36
N LEU A 383 6.91 0.10 -21.28
CA LEU A 383 7.30 1.51 -21.31
C LEU A 383 8.82 1.73 -21.29
N GLY A 384 9.63 0.67 -21.25
CA GLY A 384 11.09 0.75 -21.20
C GLY A 384 11.67 0.88 -19.80
N VAL A 385 10.89 0.60 -18.75
CA VAL A 385 11.38 0.60 -17.37
C VAL A 385 12.19 -0.67 -17.10
N SER A 386 13.41 -0.51 -16.60
CA SER A 386 14.21 -1.63 -16.09
C SER A 386 13.65 -2.09 -14.75
N VAL A 387 13.21 -3.35 -14.68
CA VAL A 387 12.68 -3.97 -13.46
C VAL A 387 13.44 -5.26 -13.22
N THR A 388 14.36 -5.25 -12.27
CA THR A 388 15.27 -6.39 -12.00
C THR A 388 15.09 -6.94 -10.58
N THR A 389 14.65 -6.11 -9.65
CA THR A 389 14.58 -6.44 -8.22
C THR A 389 13.16 -6.38 -7.66
N ALA A 390 12.96 -6.99 -6.48
CA ALA A 390 11.72 -6.83 -5.73
C ALA A 390 11.50 -5.36 -5.29
N PHE A 391 12.59 -4.62 -5.05
CA PHE A 391 12.52 -3.18 -4.81
C PHE A 391 11.79 -2.47 -5.97
N ASP A 392 12.18 -2.75 -7.22
CA ASP A 392 11.56 -2.15 -8.42
C ASP A 392 10.08 -2.52 -8.54
N THR A 393 9.71 -3.77 -8.25
CA THR A 393 8.30 -4.17 -8.35
C THR A 393 7.44 -3.52 -7.28
N GLN A 394 7.92 -3.47 -6.05
CA GLN A 394 7.18 -2.93 -4.92
C GLN A 394 6.94 -1.42 -5.06
N LEU A 395 7.92 -0.65 -5.53
CA LEU A 395 7.76 0.80 -5.76
C LEU A 395 6.79 1.08 -6.91
N LEU A 396 6.88 0.33 -8.03
CA LEU A 396 6.03 0.57 -9.20
C LEU A 396 4.57 0.23 -8.92
N LEU A 397 4.33 -0.82 -8.12
CA LEU A 397 3.00 -1.17 -7.63
C LEU A 397 2.44 -0.09 -6.69
N GLN A 398 3.27 0.47 -5.80
CA GLN A 398 2.87 1.56 -4.92
C GLN A 398 2.48 2.81 -5.73
N GLN A 399 3.36 3.22 -6.66
CA GLN A 399 3.14 4.34 -7.56
C GLN A 399 1.86 4.16 -8.38
N TYR A 400 1.68 2.98 -8.98
CA TYR A 400 0.52 2.70 -9.80
C TYR A 400 -0.79 2.85 -9.01
N LYS A 401 -0.85 2.17 -7.85
CA LYS A 401 -2.05 2.13 -7.00
C LYS A 401 -2.42 3.50 -6.44
N HIS A 402 -1.45 4.23 -5.87
CA HIS A 402 -1.74 5.42 -5.06
C HIS A 402 -1.61 6.73 -5.81
N TYR A 403 -0.91 6.74 -6.95
CA TYR A 403 -0.70 7.96 -7.72
C TYR A 403 -1.28 7.87 -9.13
N CYS A 404 -0.91 6.84 -9.92
CA CYS A 404 -1.30 6.78 -11.32
C CYS A 404 -2.80 6.55 -11.53
N GLN A 405 -3.39 5.57 -10.83
CA GLN A 405 -4.81 5.22 -10.97
C GLN A 405 -5.74 6.39 -10.60
N SER A 406 -5.34 7.19 -9.60
CA SER A 406 -6.11 8.33 -9.11
C SER A 406 -5.69 9.66 -9.75
N LYS A 407 -4.83 9.63 -10.78
CA LYS A 407 -4.26 10.81 -11.47
C LYS A 407 -3.64 11.86 -10.54
N ARG A 408 -2.99 11.45 -9.44
CA ARG A 408 -2.32 12.36 -8.49
C ARG A 408 -0.96 12.86 -9.00
N CYS A 409 -0.90 13.29 -10.26
CA CYS A 409 0.34 13.73 -10.91
C CYS A 409 0.94 14.98 -10.25
N LEU A 410 0.10 15.83 -9.65
CA LEU A 410 0.53 17.05 -8.95
C LEU A 410 1.14 16.78 -7.56
N ASP A 411 0.93 15.57 -7.02
CA ASP A 411 1.54 15.07 -5.78
C ASP A 411 2.72 14.12 -6.05
N CYS A 412 2.94 13.74 -7.30
CA CYS A 412 3.92 12.76 -7.71
C CYS A 412 5.19 13.47 -8.24
N ALA A 413 6.36 13.12 -7.72
CA ALA A 413 7.62 13.76 -8.15
C ALA A 413 7.86 13.62 -9.66
N ILE A 414 7.43 12.52 -10.27
CA ILE A 414 7.46 12.32 -11.72
C ILE A 414 6.59 13.35 -12.44
N GLY A 415 5.33 13.50 -12.03
CA GLY A 415 4.40 14.44 -12.65
C GLY A 415 4.86 15.88 -12.50
N ILE A 416 5.32 16.25 -11.30
CA ILE A 416 5.91 17.56 -11.02
C ILE A 416 7.13 17.83 -11.90
N SER A 417 8.01 16.84 -12.07
CA SER A 417 9.20 16.96 -12.91
C SER A 417 8.88 17.14 -14.38
N ILE A 418 7.82 16.51 -14.89
CA ILE A 418 7.37 16.67 -16.28
C ILE A 418 6.81 18.08 -16.49
N LEU A 419 5.92 18.53 -15.62
CA LEU A 419 5.31 19.87 -15.69
C LEU A 419 6.32 21.00 -15.51
N GLY A 420 7.37 20.75 -14.72
CA GLY A 420 8.40 21.73 -14.37
C GLY A 420 9.48 21.96 -15.41
N ARG A 421 9.50 21.22 -16.53
CA ARG A 421 10.49 21.40 -17.60
C ARG A 421 10.41 22.81 -18.19
N LYS A 422 11.54 23.36 -18.60
CA LYS A 422 11.58 24.60 -19.38
C LYS A 422 11.40 24.25 -20.84
#